data_AF-A0A1I3QF02-F1
#
_entry.id   AF-A0A1I3QF02-F1
#
_cell.length_a   1.000
_cell.length_b   1.000
_cell.length_c   1.000
_cell.angle_alpha   90.00
_cell.angle_beta   90.00
_cell.angle_gamma   90.00
#
_symmetry.space_group_name_H-M   'P 1'
#
loop_
_entity.id
_entity.type
_entity.pdbx_description
1 polymer ?
#
loop_
_entity_poly.entity_id
_entity_poly.type
_entity_poly.pdbx_seq_one_letter_code
_entity_poly.pdbx_strand_id
1 'polypeptide(L)'
;MAFRSTPEDEAIFYAFGAGIMPVLIPGMLLVFGIIYLAMPRSVPPPQSWADGTYVNVCCAPLVLRNGVLETQGRSTRYVVSEAKYGYQLEVPTGIGVQLGVVRFEGSAVIVHFNNDSMARPALREAKSLHLFDLDKLTSYEFVKVR
;
A
#
# COMPACT_ATOMS: atom_id res chain seq x y z
N MET A 1 -34.48 32.37 28.05
CA MET A 1 -34.96 33.28 26.98
C MET A 1 -34.39 32.78 25.67
N ALA A 2 -35.25 32.35 24.75
CA ALA A 2 -34.84 31.96 23.40
C ALA A 2 -34.62 33.24 22.57
N PHE A 3 -33.40 33.42 22.04
CA PHE A 3 -33.11 34.46 21.06
C PHE A 3 -33.99 34.19 19.83
N ARG A 4 -35.00 35.04 19.59
CA ARG A 4 -35.77 35.02 18.34
C ARG A 4 -34.96 35.76 17.29
N SER A 5 -34.51 35.06 16.26
CA SER A 5 -33.98 35.67 15.03
C SER A 5 -35.02 36.62 14.47
N THR A 6 -34.60 37.84 14.11
CA THR A 6 -35.45 38.75 13.36
C THR A 6 -35.45 38.33 11.89
N PRO A 7 -36.51 38.58 11.11
CA PRO A 7 -36.55 38.23 9.68
C PRO A 7 -35.43 38.91 8.88
N GLU A 8 -34.92 40.05 9.36
CA GLU A 8 -33.74 40.73 8.85
C GLU A 8 -32.42 39.99 9.17
N ASP A 9 -32.27 39.37 10.34
CA ASP A 9 -31.13 38.48 10.63
C ASP A 9 -31.11 37.24 9.73
N GLU A 10 -32.27 36.65 9.46
CA GLU A 10 -32.41 35.51 8.56
C GLU A 10 -32.08 35.89 7.11
N ALA A 11 -32.56 37.05 6.65
CA ALA A 11 -32.24 37.56 5.31
C ALA A 11 -30.74 37.87 5.13
N ILE A 12 -30.07 38.39 6.17
CA ILE A 12 -28.63 38.64 6.15
C ILE A 12 -27.86 37.32 6.11
N PHE A 13 -28.26 36.31 6.89
CA PHE A 13 -27.65 34.97 6.83
C PHE A 13 -27.83 34.30 5.47
N TYR A 14 -29.00 34.40 4.85
CA TYR A 14 -29.25 33.89 3.50
C TYR A 14 -28.45 34.66 2.44
N ALA A 15 -28.31 35.98 2.56
CA ALA A 15 -27.52 36.81 1.65
C ALA A 15 -26.01 36.54 1.80
N PHE A 16 -25.51 36.35 3.02
CA PHE A 16 -24.12 35.93 3.29
C PHE A 16 -23.85 34.52 2.75
N GLY A 17 -24.77 33.57 2.99
CA GLY A 17 -24.68 32.22 2.45
C GLY A 17 -24.71 32.19 0.92
N ALA A 18 -25.58 32.99 0.30
CA ALA A 18 -25.71 33.09 -1.16
C ALA A 18 -24.53 33.81 -1.83
N GLY A 19 -23.87 34.74 -1.14
CA GLY A 19 -22.70 35.45 -1.67
C GLY A 19 -21.37 34.70 -1.50
N ILE A 20 -21.22 33.92 -0.44
CA ILE A 20 -19.93 33.28 -0.09
C ILE A 20 -19.81 31.86 -0.68
N MET A 21 -20.90 31.08 -0.70
CA MET A 21 -20.91 29.74 -1.30
C MET A 21 -20.44 29.68 -2.77
N PRO A 22 -20.81 30.61 -3.67
CA PRO A 22 -20.33 30.58 -5.05
C PRO A 22 -18.83 30.89 -5.21
N VAL A 23 -18.13 31.32 -4.16
CA VAL A 23 -16.67 31.53 -4.15
C VAL A 23 -15.96 30.38 -3.44
N LEU A 24 -16.51 29.91 -2.32
CA LEU A 24 -15.93 28.80 -1.55
C LEU A 24 -15.94 27.48 -2.33
N ILE A 25 -17.04 27.15 -3.00
CA ILE A 25 -17.16 25.86 -3.72
C ILE A 25 -16.14 25.78 -4.87
N PRO A 26 -16.03 26.77 -5.78
CA PRO A 26 -15.00 26.75 -6.82
C PRO A 26 -13.59 26.82 -6.24
N GLY A 27 -13.37 27.59 -5.18
CA GLY A 27 -12.08 27.66 -4.49
C GLY A 27 -11.64 26.30 -3.95
N MET A 28 -12.55 25.56 -3.30
CA MET A 28 -12.28 24.21 -2.84
C MET A 28 -12.02 23.25 -4.00
N LEU A 29 -12.82 23.31 -5.08
CA LEU A 29 -12.60 22.48 -6.27
C LEU A 29 -11.24 22.77 -6.92
N LEU A 30 -10.81 24.02 -6.97
CA LEU A 30 -9.49 24.40 -7.46
C LEU A 30 -8.38 23.80 -6.58
N VAL A 31 -8.50 23.92 -5.26
CA VAL A 31 -7.53 23.35 -4.31
C VAL A 31 -7.47 21.83 -4.44
N PHE A 32 -8.61 21.14 -4.50
CA PHE A 32 -8.65 19.70 -4.73
C PHE A 32 -8.11 19.30 -6.10
N GLY A 33 -8.37 20.10 -7.14
CA GLY A 33 -7.82 19.90 -8.48
C GLY A 33 -6.29 20.04 -8.51
N ILE A 34 -5.75 21.04 -7.82
CA ILE A 34 -4.30 21.23 -7.69
C ILE A 34 -3.68 20.09 -6.88
N ILE A 35 -4.30 19.68 -5.78
CA ILE A 35 -3.84 18.52 -4.99
C ILE A 35 -3.84 17.27 -5.87
N TYR A 36 -4.90 17.03 -6.65
CA TYR A 36 -5.00 15.88 -7.55
C TYR A 36 -3.91 15.90 -8.63
N LEU A 37 -3.58 17.07 -9.18
CA LEU A 37 -2.54 17.23 -10.20
C LEU A 37 -1.12 17.15 -9.62
N ALA A 38 -0.92 17.65 -8.40
CA ALA A 38 0.36 17.64 -7.71
C ALA A 38 0.64 16.32 -6.98
N MET A 39 -0.40 15.52 -6.72
CA MET A 39 -0.24 14.18 -6.18
C MET A 39 0.52 13.32 -7.20
N PRO A 40 1.65 12.71 -6.80
CA PRO A 40 2.33 11.78 -7.68
C PRO A 40 1.36 10.64 -8.01
N ARG A 41 1.02 10.51 -9.29
CA ARG A 41 0.29 9.33 -9.78
C ARG A 41 1.09 8.11 -9.33
N SER A 42 0.44 7.16 -8.65
CA SER A 42 1.08 5.91 -8.28
C SER A 42 1.48 5.20 -9.57
N VAL A 43 2.77 5.25 -9.87
CA VAL A 43 3.35 4.40 -10.90
C VAL A 43 3.70 3.12 -10.17
N PRO A 44 3.14 1.97 -10.58
CA PRO A 44 3.51 0.71 -9.94
C PRO A 44 5.02 0.53 -10.06
N PRO A 45 5.70 0.12 -8.98
CA PRO A 45 7.15 0.03 -8.97
C PRO A 45 7.59 -1.03 -9.97
N PRO A 46 8.75 -0.84 -10.61
CA PRO A 46 9.30 -1.85 -11.52
C PRO A 46 9.57 -3.15 -10.77
N GLN A 47 9.55 -4.30 -11.45
CA GLN A 47 9.81 -5.61 -10.80
C GLN A 47 11.16 -5.65 -10.08
N SER A 48 12.16 -4.95 -10.62
CA SER A 48 13.51 -4.83 -10.07
C SER A 48 13.55 -4.11 -8.72
N TRP A 49 12.51 -3.37 -8.36
CA TRP A 49 12.40 -2.71 -7.06
C TRP A 49 12.39 -3.72 -5.89
N ALA A 50 11.78 -4.88 -6.11
CA ALA A 50 11.70 -5.96 -5.14
C ALA A 50 12.96 -6.85 -5.11
N ASP A 51 13.92 -6.64 -6.02
CA ASP A 51 15.08 -7.52 -6.15
C ASP A 51 15.95 -7.52 -4.90
N GLY A 52 16.36 -8.71 -4.48
CA GLY A 52 17.19 -8.90 -3.30
C GLY A 52 17.11 -10.31 -2.73
N THR A 53 17.93 -10.54 -1.71
CA THR A 53 17.88 -11.77 -0.91
C THR A 53 17.23 -11.43 0.43
N TYR A 54 16.17 -12.13 0.78
CA TYR A 54 15.42 -11.92 2.00
C TYR A 54 15.60 -13.13 2.92
N VAL A 55 15.97 -12.88 4.16
CA VAL A 55 16.31 -13.91 5.14
C VAL A 55 15.38 -13.85 6.33
N ASN A 56 15.03 -15.01 6.86
CA ASN A 56 14.35 -15.17 8.14
C ASN A 56 15.14 -16.20 8.97
N VAL A 57 15.05 -16.12 10.30
CA VAL A 57 15.72 -17.04 11.22
C VAL A 57 15.19 -18.48 11.10
N CYS A 58 13.91 -18.68 10.77
CA CYS A 58 13.27 -20.01 10.72
C CYS A 58 13.52 -20.78 9.43
N CYS A 59 13.75 -20.07 8.34
CA CYS A 59 13.33 -20.52 7.03
C CYS A 59 14.41 -20.22 5.98
N ALA A 60 14.43 -20.99 4.90
CA ALA A 60 15.38 -20.77 3.82
C ALA A 60 15.22 -19.38 3.18
N PRO A 61 16.32 -18.80 2.66
CA PRO A 61 16.27 -17.49 2.04
C PRO A 61 15.35 -17.47 0.82
N LEU A 62 14.75 -16.32 0.59
CA LEU A 62 13.99 -15.98 -0.61
C LEU A 62 14.86 -15.08 -1.48
N VAL A 63 15.06 -15.44 -2.74
CA VAL A 63 15.82 -14.63 -3.70
C VAL A 63 14.87 -14.13 -4.76
N LEU A 64 14.76 -12.81 -4.89
CA LEU A 64 13.94 -12.14 -5.89
C LEU A 64 14.85 -11.49 -6.92
N ARG A 65 14.63 -11.81 -8.19
CA ARG A 65 15.36 -11.26 -9.33
C ARG A 65 14.41 -11.08 -10.51
N ASN A 66 14.12 -9.84 -10.89
CA ASN A 66 13.41 -9.49 -12.12
C ASN A 66 12.13 -10.33 -12.36
N GLY A 67 11.28 -10.49 -11.35
CA GLY A 67 10.02 -11.26 -11.46
C GLY A 67 10.16 -12.77 -11.27
N VAL A 68 11.33 -13.26 -10.87
CA VAL A 68 11.57 -14.66 -10.47
C VAL A 68 11.88 -14.73 -8.98
N LEU A 69 11.13 -15.57 -8.27
CA LEU A 69 11.27 -15.85 -6.86
C LEU A 69 11.84 -17.25 -6.68
N GLU A 70 12.98 -17.36 -6.01
CA GLU A 70 13.71 -18.61 -5.80
C GLU A 70 13.89 -18.91 -4.31
N THR A 71 13.72 -20.17 -3.94
CA THR A 71 13.99 -20.68 -2.59
C THR A 71 14.24 -22.18 -2.64
N GLN A 72 15.23 -22.66 -1.87
CA GLN A 72 15.58 -24.09 -1.78
C GLN A 72 15.72 -24.82 -3.14
N GLY A 73 16.25 -24.15 -4.17
CA GLY A 73 16.43 -24.73 -5.50
C GLY A 73 15.15 -24.84 -6.35
N ARG A 74 14.03 -24.30 -5.89
CA ARG A 74 12.79 -24.12 -6.66
C ARG A 74 12.63 -22.66 -7.04
N SER A 75 11.99 -22.41 -8.18
CA SER A 75 11.69 -21.06 -8.65
C SER A 75 10.26 -20.95 -9.18
N THR A 76 9.67 -19.77 -9.03
CA THR A 76 8.36 -19.42 -9.59
C THR A 76 8.37 -17.97 -10.07
N ARG A 77 7.40 -17.60 -10.90
CA ARG A 77 7.22 -16.22 -11.33
C ARG A 77 6.42 -15.44 -10.29
N TYR A 78 6.75 -14.17 -10.11
CA TYR A 78 5.95 -13.23 -9.34
C TYR A 78 5.70 -11.95 -10.11
N VAL A 79 4.68 -11.22 -9.70
CA VAL A 79 4.38 -9.86 -10.16
C VAL A 79 4.23 -8.96 -8.95
N VAL A 80 5.00 -7.87 -8.89
CA VAL A 80 4.74 -6.77 -7.95
C VAL A 80 3.50 -6.00 -8.39
N SER A 81 2.53 -5.86 -7.49
CA SER A 81 1.29 -5.10 -7.71
C SER A 81 0.99 -4.17 -6.52
N GLU A 82 0.08 -3.22 -6.73
CA GLU A 82 -0.41 -2.32 -5.69
C GLU A 82 -1.49 -3.01 -4.83
N ALA A 83 -1.39 -2.84 -3.52
CA ALA A 83 -2.29 -3.36 -2.51
C ALA A 83 -2.85 -2.23 -1.64
N LYS A 84 -3.87 -2.52 -0.83
CA LYS A 84 -4.52 -1.54 0.07
C LYS A 84 -3.52 -0.83 1.01
N TYR A 85 -2.44 -1.49 1.40
CA TYR A 85 -1.47 -0.99 2.40
C TYR A 85 -0.03 -0.92 1.87
N GLY A 86 0.17 -0.76 0.56
CA GLY A 86 1.50 -0.66 -0.06
C GLY A 86 1.62 -1.57 -1.28
N TYR A 87 2.79 -2.15 -1.52
CA TYR A 87 2.99 -3.11 -2.60
C TYR A 87 2.90 -4.56 -2.11
N GLN A 88 2.52 -5.44 -3.03
CA GLN A 88 2.48 -6.88 -2.80
C GLN A 88 3.14 -7.69 -3.91
N LEU A 89 3.56 -8.91 -3.58
CA LEU A 89 3.91 -9.92 -4.57
C LEU A 89 2.72 -10.84 -4.82
N GLU A 90 2.35 -10.96 -6.09
CA GLU A 90 1.41 -11.95 -6.57
C GLU A 90 2.18 -13.13 -7.15
N VAL A 91 2.01 -14.29 -6.54
CA VAL A 91 2.62 -15.56 -6.98
C VAL A 91 1.51 -16.48 -7.48
N PRO A 92 1.47 -16.87 -8.77
CA PRO A 92 0.38 -17.66 -9.33
C PRO A 92 0.17 -19.01 -8.65
N THR A 93 1.24 -19.64 -8.19
CA THR A 93 1.23 -20.95 -7.52
C THR A 93 0.96 -20.85 -6.01
N GLY A 94 0.80 -19.63 -5.48
CA GLY A 94 0.87 -19.37 -4.04
C GLY A 94 2.30 -19.47 -3.50
N ILE A 95 2.51 -18.85 -2.33
CA ILE A 95 3.72 -19.00 -1.54
C ILE A 95 3.37 -18.89 -0.06
N GLY A 96 3.88 -19.78 0.77
CA GLY A 96 3.72 -19.66 2.22
C GLY A 96 4.79 -20.41 2.97
N VAL A 97 4.77 -20.28 4.28
CA VAL A 97 5.61 -21.08 5.17
C VAL A 97 4.76 -22.23 5.70
N GLN A 98 5.27 -23.45 5.66
CA GLN A 98 4.65 -24.61 6.29
C GLN A 98 5.72 -25.34 7.09
N LEU A 99 5.50 -25.49 8.40
CA LEU A 99 6.43 -26.18 9.32
C LEU A 99 7.86 -25.62 9.24
N GLY A 100 8.02 -24.30 9.07
CA GLY A 100 9.34 -23.64 8.96
C GLY A 100 10.01 -23.77 7.58
N VAL A 101 9.31 -24.28 6.57
CA VAL A 101 9.82 -24.39 5.19
C VAL A 101 8.98 -23.54 4.26
N VAL A 102 9.62 -22.77 3.38
CA VAL A 102 8.91 -22.02 2.34
C VAL A 102 8.45 -22.99 1.25
N ARG A 103 7.17 -22.94 0.89
CA ARG A 103 6.56 -23.77 -0.15
C ARG A 103 5.83 -22.91 -1.18
N PHE A 104 5.90 -23.35 -2.44
CA PHE A 104 5.15 -22.77 -3.56
C PHE A 104 3.86 -23.56 -3.78
N GLU A 105 2.96 -23.53 -2.81
CA GLU A 105 1.71 -24.28 -2.82
C GLU A 105 0.59 -23.40 -2.27
N GLY A 106 -0.63 -23.52 -2.81
CA GLY A 106 -1.84 -22.86 -2.29
C GLY A 106 -2.52 -21.86 -3.26
N SER A 107 -3.52 -21.13 -2.74
CA SER A 107 -4.08 -19.96 -3.41
C SER A 107 -3.08 -18.82 -3.39
N ALA A 108 -3.19 -17.86 -4.32
CA ALA A 108 -2.30 -16.70 -4.38
C ALA A 108 -2.17 -16.04 -3.00
N VAL A 109 -0.96 -16.09 -2.42
CA VAL A 109 -0.66 -15.46 -1.13
C VAL A 109 0.02 -14.14 -1.41
N ILE A 110 -0.49 -13.11 -0.73
CA ILE A 110 -0.05 -11.73 -0.83
C ILE A 110 1.15 -11.53 0.11
N VAL A 111 2.29 -11.12 -0.45
CA VAL A 111 3.49 -10.82 0.34
C VAL A 111 3.63 -9.31 0.50
N HIS A 112 3.57 -8.80 1.72
CA HIS A 112 3.63 -7.35 1.98
C HIS A 112 5.07 -6.84 2.16
N PHE A 113 5.32 -5.62 1.66
CA PHE A 113 6.55 -4.87 1.93
C PHE A 113 6.38 -3.84 3.05
N ASN A 114 7.17 -3.93 4.12
CA ASN A 114 6.92 -3.18 5.37
C ASN A 114 7.55 -1.76 5.43
N ASN A 115 7.89 -1.15 4.29
CA ASN A 115 8.54 0.18 4.29
C ASN A 115 7.69 1.29 3.61
N ASP A 116 6.51 0.97 3.07
CA ASP A 116 5.55 1.95 2.54
C ASP A 116 4.56 2.41 3.62
N SER A 117 5.06 2.77 4.80
CA SER A 117 4.24 3.46 5.78
C SER A 117 3.84 4.82 5.19
N MET A 118 2.53 5.04 5.04
CA MET A 118 1.87 6.20 4.41
C MET A 118 2.33 7.60 4.89
N ALA A 119 3.26 7.71 5.84
CA ALA A 119 3.63 8.93 6.54
C ALA A 119 5.08 9.42 6.33
N ARG A 120 5.93 8.73 5.56
CA ARG A 120 7.29 9.22 5.25
C ARG A 120 7.57 9.12 3.76
N PRO A 121 8.28 10.09 3.15
CA PRO A 121 8.73 9.94 1.77
C PRO A 121 9.70 8.76 1.75
N ALA A 122 9.18 7.61 1.33
CA ALA A 122 9.85 6.33 1.44
C ALA A 122 11.16 6.38 0.65
N LEU A 123 12.25 5.94 1.30
CA LEU A 123 13.37 5.39 0.56
C LEU A 123 12.78 4.30 -0.34
N ARG A 124 12.86 4.51 -1.66
CA ARG A 124 12.14 3.76 -2.71
C ARG A 124 12.68 2.34 -2.86
N GLU A 125 12.78 1.57 -1.78
CA GLU A 125 13.32 0.20 -1.80
C GLU A 125 12.54 -0.71 -0.85
N ALA A 126 12.28 -1.93 -1.32
CA ALA A 126 11.75 -3.01 -0.53
C ALA A 126 12.70 -3.37 0.63
N LYS A 127 12.20 -3.44 1.87
CA LYS A 127 12.99 -3.73 3.08
C LYS A 127 12.73 -5.12 3.68
N SER A 128 11.48 -5.53 3.76
CA SER A 128 11.10 -6.85 4.27
C SER A 128 9.88 -7.38 3.52
N LEU A 129 9.71 -8.70 3.57
CA LEU A 129 8.62 -9.47 2.98
C LEU A 129 7.88 -10.21 4.08
N HIS A 130 6.55 -10.12 4.12
CA HIS A 130 5.73 -10.87 5.08
C HIS A 130 5.05 -12.02 4.37
N LEU A 131 5.44 -13.25 4.69
CA LEU A 131 4.75 -14.47 4.24
C LEU A 131 3.82 -14.97 5.35
N PHE A 132 2.64 -15.44 4.99
CA PHE A 132 1.73 -16.10 5.93
C PHE A 132 1.98 -17.61 5.95
N ASP A 133 1.72 -18.26 7.08
CA ASP A 133 1.65 -19.72 7.14
C ASP A 133 0.46 -20.19 6.28
N LEU A 134 0.62 -21.35 5.62
CA LEU A 134 -0.48 -21.93 4.84
C LEU A 134 -1.59 -22.48 5.73
N ASP A 135 -1.25 -22.90 6.96
CA ASP A 135 -2.16 -23.61 7.85
C ASP A 135 -2.63 -22.77 9.05
N LYS A 136 -1.90 -21.69 9.38
CA LYS A 136 -2.10 -20.88 10.59
C LYS A 136 -1.93 -19.40 10.21
N LEU A 137 -2.76 -18.49 10.72
CA LEU A 137 -2.65 -17.06 10.36
C LEU A 137 -1.40 -16.36 10.96
N THR A 138 -0.29 -17.09 11.15
CA THR A 138 1.00 -16.59 11.59
C THR A 138 1.70 -15.91 10.41
N SER A 139 2.32 -14.76 10.66
CA SER A 139 3.18 -14.10 9.69
C SER A 139 4.65 -14.36 9.98
N TYR A 140 5.44 -14.52 8.92
CA TYR A 140 6.89 -14.68 8.95
C TYR A 140 7.50 -13.50 8.18
N GLU A 141 8.32 -12.71 8.86
CA GLU A 141 8.99 -11.55 8.28
C GLU A 141 10.38 -11.93 7.74
N PHE A 142 10.59 -11.84 6.44
CA PHE A 142 11.88 -12.01 5.79
C PHE A 142 12.50 -10.64 5.52
N VAL A 143 13.68 -10.35 6.06
CA VAL A 143 14.34 -9.05 5.94
C VAL A 143 15.36 -9.09 4.79
N LYS A 144 15.38 -8.05 3.97
CA LYS A 144 16.34 -7.91 2.86
C LYS A 144 17.77 -7.78 3.40
N VAL A 145 18.65 -8.67 2.96
CA VAL A 145 20.10 -8.58 3.19
C VAL A 145 20.64 -7.46 2.31
N ARG A 146 21.39 -6.53 2.90
CA ARG A 146 22.02 -5.40 2.21
C ARG A 146 22.95 -5.86 1.10
#